data_AF-B5JPA7-F1
#
_entry.id   AF-B5JPA7-F1
#
_cell.length_a   1.000
_cell.length_b   1.000
_cell.length_c   1.000
_cell.angle_alpha   90.00
_cell.angle_beta   90.00
_cell.angle_gamma   90.00
#
_symmetry.space_group_name_H-M   'P 1'
#
loop_
_entity.id
_entity.type
_entity.pdbx_description
1 polymer ?
#
loop_
_entity_poly.entity_id
_entity_poly.type
_entity_poly.pdbx_seq_one_letter_code
_entity_poly.pdbx_strand_id
1 'polypeptide(L)'
;MKSNTLLKLSAAALALGASSISLSAGSFQEMAEHLDLDGTLVGYMDFDGDGQEIGEKLNVIYQQFAESNPDVPPFPLDFPSMFETLGFGSIRSLGMSATEVDEGLFRNRSVTLLEGDPTGLMGMYGLDTIPFRSALLAPADATTVMSGRVDFNALASTIQILASQVMGPMGEGMVMQGLSQPIPGTELLASEVITALSGGMDAIVSQDFSNPQMPDLKVWVSLHGAGSLLPKLEPMLTQMGIQFMETESGRVADLSMLMQGAPFGLFVQAPSDSDGLILYTDAEWVSTFGNASSRLADTEKFKSVAGRLPESAAFYAYSSGFDPDQLLGMLENNPEVAPFAPLISNAVNSLFGGFLAPSASATFREGDALITEGYAGFSYKGALMALPAGIGAGVGAGIAAQKSAEAQAAAWEDEAEEVMEDNMSEPEE
;
A
#
# COMPACT_ATOMS: atom_id res chain seq x y z
N MET A 1 -7.94 -9.76 40.27
CA MET A 1 -6.83 -8.78 40.33
C MET A 1 -6.00 -8.69 39.04
N LYS A 2 -6.56 -8.95 37.84
CA LYS A 2 -5.82 -8.89 36.54
C LYS A 2 -6.23 -7.72 35.62
N SER A 3 -7.15 -6.84 36.06
CA SER A 3 -7.75 -5.81 35.20
C SER A 3 -7.05 -4.44 35.22
N ASN A 4 -6.24 -4.14 36.26
CA ASN A 4 -5.65 -2.81 36.44
C ASN A 4 -4.29 -2.59 35.75
N THR A 5 -3.69 -3.63 35.16
CA THR A 5 -2.37 -3.54 34.50
C THR A 5 -2.50 -3.10 33.04
N LEU A 6 -3.54 -3.56 32.33
CA LEU A 6 -3.82 -3.21 30.93
C LEU A 6 -4.21 -1.73 30.76
N LEU A 7 -5.00 -1.18 31.69
CA LEU A 7 -5.43 0.24 31.65
C LEU A 7 -4.29 1.24 31.95
N LYS A 8 -3.23 0.82 32.65
CA LYS A 8 -2.07 1.68 32.94
C LYS A 8 -1.09 1.73 31.77
N LEU A 9 -0.96 0.64 31.00
CA LEU A 9 -0.19 0.64 29.75
C LEU A 9 -0.80 1.57 28.69
N SER A 10 -2.13 1.63 28.60
CA SER A 10 -2.82 2.52 27.65
C SER A 10 -2.66 4.00 28.00
N ALA A 11 -2.65 4.35 29.28
CA ALA A 11 -2.44 5.72 29.73
C ALA A 11 -0.98 6.20 29.58
N ALA A 12 0.01 5.31 29.72
CA ALA A 12 1.42 5.63 29.49
C ALA A 12 1.75 5.80 28.00
N ALA A 13 1.13 5.01 27.12
CA ALA A 13 1.28 5.16 25.67
C ALA A 13 0.66 6.47 25.14
N LEU A 14 -0.42 6.95 25.77
CA LEU A 14 -1.08 8.22 25.41
C LEU A 14 -0.39 9.47 25.98
N ALA A 15 0.43 9.34 27.03
CA ALA A 15 1.12 10.48 27.66
C ALA A 15 2.49 10.81 27.03
N LEU A 16 3.03 9.94 26.18
CA LEU A 16 4.33 10.15 25.51
C LEU A 16 4.28 11.17 24.35
N GLY A 17 3.09 11.55 23.88
CA GLY A 17 2.90 12.45 22.74
C GLY A 17 2.97 13.95 23.03
N ALA A 18 3.37 14.38 24.23
CA ALA A 18 3.40 15.80 24.61
C ALA A 18 4.77 16.28 25.12
N SER A 19 5.85 15.60 24.72
CA SER A 19 7.21 16.08 24.97
C SER A 19 7.57 17.12 23.90
N SER A 20 8.21 18.19 24.31
CA SER A 20 8.39 19.42 23.54
C SER A 20 9.25 19.18 22.30
N ILE A 21 8.64 19.21 21.12
CA ILE A 21 9.35 19.27 19.84
C ILE A 21 10.16 20.57 19.84
N SER A 22 11.46 20.47 20.07
CA SER A 22 12.38 21.58 19.90
C SER A 22 12.58 21.76 18.40
N LEU A 23 11.85 22.70 17.79
CA LEU A 23 12.14 23.10 16.41
C LEU A 23 13.60 23.60 16.33
N SER A 24 14.48 22.83 15.71
CA SER A 24 15.80 23.37 15.34
C SER A 24 15.59 24.39 14.21
N ALA A 25 16.04 25.63 14.41
CA ALA A 25 15.89 26.68 13.41
C ALA A 25 16.64 26.36 12.10
N GLY A 26 17.67 25.50 12.16
CA GLY A 26 18.47 25.09 11.00
C GLY A 26 17.77 24.09 10.09
N SER A 27 17.22 23.01 10.68
CA SER A 27 16.48 21.98 9.93
C SER A 27 15.18 22.52 9.32
N PHE A 28 14.50 23.46 10.00
CA PHE A 28 13.36 24.15 9.40
C PHE A 28 13.77 25.04 8.20
N GLN A 29 14.89 25.76 8.29
CA GLN A 29 15.34 26.63 7.19
C GLN A 29 15.69 25.82 5.94
N GLU A 30 16.40 24.70 6.10
CA GLU A 30 16.70 23.74 5.02
C GLU A 30 15.41 23.17 4.43
N MET A 31 14.47 22.73 5.29
CA MET A 31 13.17 22.22 4.84
C MET A 31 12.37 23.27 4.04
N ALA A 32 12.42 24.53 4.49
CA ALA A 32 11.70 25.63 3.90
C ALA A 32 12.14 25.95 2.46
N GLU A 33 13.35 25.53 2.04
CA GLU A 33 13.81 25.66 0.66
C GLU A 33 13.05 24.73 -0.31
N HIS A 34 12.46 23.65 0.22
CA HIS A 34 11.73 22.66 -0.58
C HIS A 34 10.20 22.81 -0.48
N LEU A 35 9.68 23.55 0.51
CA LEU A 35 8.24 23.69 0.76
C LEU A 35 7.66 24.96 0.13
N ASP A 36 6.38 24.88 -0.23
CA ASP A 36 5.60 26.03 -0.66
C ASP A 36 5.03 26.78 0.55
N LEU A 37 5.78 27.77 1.04
CA LEU A 37 5.47 28.48 2.29
C LEU A 37 4.28 29.45 2.19
N ASP A 38 3.90 29.82 0.98
CA ASP A 38 2.73 30.67 0.69
C ASP A 38 1.43 29.87 0.52
N GLY A 39 1.49 28.55 0.70
CA GLY A 39 0.38 27.63 0.58
C GLY A 39 -0.67 27.71 1.69
N THR A 40 -1.73 26.93 1.51
CA THR A 40 -2.85 26.79 2.45
C THR A 40 -2.51 25.96 3.69
N LEU A 41 -1.40 25.22 3.64
CA LEU A 41 -0.83 24.40 4.69
C LEU A 41 0.69 24.42 4.58
N VAL A 42 1.34 24.57 5.73
CA VAL A 42 2.75 24.20 5.94
C VAL A 42 2.80 23.42 7.25
N GLY A 43 3.27 22.18 7.17
CA GLY A 43 3.53 21.33 8.33
C GLY A 43 5.01 21.01 8.38
N TYR A 44 5.57 21.01 9.59
CA TYR A 44 6.95 20.64 9.84
C TYR A 44 7.04 19.83 11.13
N MET A 45 7.79 18.74 11.09
CA MET A 45 8.11 17.91 12.23
C MET A 45 9.60 17.63 12.22
N ASP A 46 10.28 17.98 13.30
CA ASP A 46 11.68 17.62 13.53
C ASP A 46 11.72 16.23 14.16
N PHE A 47 12.63 15.38 13.68
CA PHE A 47 12.85 14.03 14.20
C PHE A 47 14.28 13.82 14.70
N ASP A 48 15.12 14.87 14.65
CA ASP A 48 16.51 14.78 15.09
C ASP A 48 16.60 14.37 16.56
N GLY A 49 17.23 13.23 16.83
CA GLY A 49 17.35 12.63 18.16
C GLY A 49 16.11 11.90 18.69
N ASP A 50 14.94 11.99 18.04
CA ASP A 50 13.68 11.38 18.53
C ASP A 50 13.77 9.85 18.61
N GLY A 51 14.40 9.23 17.60
CA GLY A 51 14.60 7.77 17.58
C GLY A 51 15.43 7.27 18.76
N GLN A 52 16.46 8.02 19.14
CA GLN A 52 17.27 7.73 20.31
C GLN A 52 16.47 7.92 21.60
N GLU A 53 15.77 9.04 21.76
CA GLU A 53 14.98 9.34 22.96
C GLU A 53 13.86 8.31 23.17
N ILE A 54 13.10 7.97 22.12
CA ILE A 54 12.04 6.97 22.17
C ILE A 54 12.62 5.59 22.48
N GLY A 55 13.74 5.23 21.83
CA GLY A 55 14.44 3.99 22.07
C GLY A 55 14.88 3.84 23.53
N GLU A 56 15.49 4.88 24.10
CA GLU A 56 15.93 4.87 25.50
C GLU A 56 14.75 4.69 26.47
N LYS A 57 13.62 5.35 26.21
CA LYS A 57 12.39 5.17 27.00
C LYS A 57 11.85 3.75 26.91
N LEU A 58 11.85 3.14 25.73
CA LEU A 58 11.42 1.74 25.55
C LEU A 58 12.36 0.75 26.23
N ASN A 59 13.68 1.01 26.23
CA ASN A 59 14.65 0.22 26.99
C ASN A 59 14.30 0.21 28.49
N VAL A 60 13.94 1.36 29.06
CA VAL A 60 13.52 1.47 30.48
C VAL A 60 12.24 0.68 30.75
N ILE A 61 11.22 0.80 29.88
CA ILE A 61 9.95 0.06 30.02
C ILE A 61 10.21 -1.45 29.94
N TYR A 62 11.07 -1.89 29.03
CA TYR A 62 11.41 -3.29 28.87
C TYR A 62 12.16 -3.85 30.08
N GLN A 63 13.12 -3.11 30.63
CA GLN A 63 13.82 -3.50 31.85
C GLN A 63 12.85 -3.66 33.03
N GLN A 64 11.93 -2.71 33.23
CA GLN A 64 10.90 -2.81 34.27
C GLN A 64 9.97 -4.02 34.07
N PHE A 65 9.61 -4.31 32.82
CA PHE A 65 8.82 -5.50 32.49
C PHE A 65 9.58 -6.79 32.81
N ALA A 66 10.85 -6.89 32.41
CA ALA A 66 11.68 -8.07 32.68
C ALA A 66 11.90 -8.30 34.18
N GLU A 67 12.15 -7.24 34.96
CA GLU A 67 12.25 -7.30 36.42
C GLU A 67 10.96 -7.79 37.08
N SER A 68 9.81 -7.40 36.52
CA SER A 68 8.49 -7.77 37.03
C SER A 68 8.03 -9.18 36.61
N ASN A 69 8.70 -9.79 35.62
CA ASN A 69 8.33 -11.07 35.02
C ASN A 69 9.55 -11.99 34.90
N PRO A 70 10.08 -12.54 36.01
CA PRO A 70 11.31 -13.33 36.03
C PRO A 70 11.23 -14.64 35.22
N ASP A 71 10.03 -15.09 34.88
CA ASP A 71 9.80 -16.26 34.02
C ASP A 71 10.02 -15.95 32.52
N VAL A 72 10.10 -14.66 32.14
CA VAL A 72 10.43 -14.24 30.78
C VAL A 72 11.95 -14.08 30.69
N PRO A 73 12.65 -14.86 29.84
CA PRO A 73 14.08 -14.71 29.67
C PRO A 73 14.42 -13.30 29.16
N PRO A 74 15.42 -12.61 29.74
CA PRO A 74 15.82 -11.30 29.26
C PRO A 74 16.48 -11.44 27.88
N PHE A 75 15.92 -10.74 26.90
CA PHE A 75 16.52 -10.58 25.59
C PHE A 75 17.34 -9.28 25.59
N PRO A 76 18.54 -9.26 24.99
CA PRO A 76 19.36 -8.07 24.91
C PRO A 76 18.82 -7.10 23.85
N LEU A 77 17.64 -6.51 24.12
CA LEU A 77 17.04 -5.52 23.23
C LEU A 77 17.71 -4.16 23.43
N ASP A 78 18.11 -3.55 22.31
CA ASP A 78 18.61 -2.19 22.23
C ASP A 78 17.70 -1.40 21.27
N PHE A 79 16.62 -0.83 21.80
CA PHE A 79 15.63 -0.14 20.96
C PHE A 79 16.21 1.03 20.14
N PRO A 80 17.10 1.90 20.67
CA PRO A 80 17.78 2.91 19.85
C PRO A 80 18.44 2.33 18.60
N SER A 81 19.25 1.27 18.76
CA SER A 81 19.90 0.57 17.64
C SER A 81 18.88 -0.07 16.68
N MET A 82 17.76 -0.59 17.18
CA MET A 82 16.68 -1.09 16.33
C MET A 82 16.03 0.03 15.51
N PHE A 83 15.79 1.21 16.07
CA PHE A 83 15.24 2.36 15.32
C PHE A 83 16.20 2.81 14.21
N GLU A 84 17.50 2.89 14.50
CA GLU A 84 18.52 3.16 13.49
C GLU A 84 18.51 2.09 12.38
N THR A 85 18.47 0.82 12.75
CA THR A 85 18.47 -0.32 11.81
C THR A 85 17.23 -0.35 10.92
N LEU A 86 16.07 0.04 11.46
CA LEU A 86 14.83 0.16 10.68
C LEU A 86 14.85 1.34 9.69
N GLY A 87 15.86 2.22 9.79
CA GLY A 87 16.06 3.36 8.91
C GLY A 87 15.48 4.67 9.44
N PHE A 88 14.85 4.68 10.62
CA PHE A 88 14.29 5.90 11.21
C PHE A 88 15.38 6.89 11.61
N GLY A 89 16.58 6.41 11.94
CA GLY A 89 17.73 7.27 12.22
C GLY A 89 18.22 8.09 11.02
N SER A 90 17.83 7.72 9.79
CA SER A 90 18.15 8.51 8.60
C SER A 90 17.22 9.71 8.41
N ILE A 91 16.11 9.82 9.15
CA ILE A 91 15.12 10.90 8.97
C ILE A 91 15.45 12.04 9.94
N ARG A 92 15.85 13.19 9.39
CA ARG A 92 16.09 14.42 10.17
C ARG A 92 14.79 15.17 10.43
N SER A 93 13.98 15.36 9.39
CA SER A 93 12.70 16.06 9.52
C SER A 93 11.74 15.71 8.39
N LEU A 94 10.44 15.92 8.65
CA LEU A 94 9.38 15.81 7.66
C LEU A 94 8.68 17.16 7.49
N GLY A 95 8.51 17.55 6.24
CA GLY A 95 7.78 18.74 5.83
C GLY A 95 6.64 18.38 4.91
N MET A 96 5.58 19.18 4.95
CA MET A 96 4.52 19.11 3.97
C MET A 96 3.96 20.49 3.65
N SER A 97 3.62 20.73 2.40
CA SER A 97 2.94 21.95 1.96
C SER A 97 1.83 21.63 0.97
N ALA A 98 0.83 22.50 0.91
CA ALA A 98 -0.24 22.39 -0.08
C ALA A 98 -0.63 23.76 -0.63
N THR A 99 -0.48 23.94 -1.94
CA THR A 99 -0.76 25.21 -2.63
C THR A 99 -1.75 24.96 -3.76
N GLU A 100 -2.77 25.80 -3.86
CA GLU A 100 -3.70 25.76 -5.00
C GLU A 100 -3.00 26.33 -6.23
N VAL A 101 -2.95 25.55 -7.30
CA VAL A 101 -2.23 25.92 -8.53
C VAL A 101 -3.17 26.24 -9.69
N ASP A 102 -4.39 25.74 -9.64
CA ASP A 102 -5.51 26.05 -10.53
C ASP A 102 -6.82 25.80 -9.78
N GLU A 103 -7.96 26.22 -10.36
CA GLU A 103 -9.28 26.08 -9.73
C GLU A 103 -9.56 24.63 -9.28
N GLY A 104 -9.57 24.41 -7.96
CA GLY A 104 -9.82 23.10 -7.36
C GLY A 104 -8.67 22.09 -7.51
N LEU A 105 -7.49 22.50 -8.01
CA LEU A 105 -6.31 21.66 -8.16
C LEU A 105 -5.19 22.12 -7.23
N PHE A 106 -4.70 21.21 -6.40
CA PHE A 106 -3.64 21.49 -5.43
C PHE A 106 -2.35 20.77 -5.80
N ARG A 107 -1.24 21.49 -5.70
CA ARG A 107 0.09 20.89 -5.56
C ARG A 107 0.32 20.58 -4.09
N ASN A 108 0.40 19.29 -3.79
CA ASN A 108 0.77 18.76 -2.49
C ASN A 108 2.23 18.31 -2.55
N ARG A 109 3.05 18.81 -1.64
CA ARG A 109 4.46 18.41 -1.55
C ARG A 109 4.75 17.89 -0.16
N SER A 110 5.31 16.70 -0.06
CA SER A 110 5.94 16.21 1.16
C SER A 110 7.43 16.08 0.95
N VAL A 111 8.20 16.38 1.98
CA VAL A 111 9.65 16.39 1.94
C VAL A 111 10.16 15.67 3.18
N THR A 112 11.03 14.70 2.98
CA THR A 112 11.79 14.05 4.05
C THR A 112 13.23 14.50 3.91
N LEU A 113 13.73 15.28 4.87
CA LEU A 113 15.17 15.53 4.96
C LEU A 113 15.84 14.33 5.60
N LEU A 114 16.89 13.86 4.93
CA LEU A 114 17.63 12.67 5.29
C LEU A 114 19.03 13.02 5.80
N GLU A 115 19.60 12.14 6.60
CA GLU A 115 21.03 12.09 6.86
C GLU A 115 21.66 11.00 5.98
N GLY A 116 22.20 11.41 4.83
CA GLY A 116 22.79 10.49 3.86
C GLY A 116 21.76 9.71 3.05
N ASP A 117 22.12 8.49 2.64
CA ASP A 117 21.24 7.62 1.85
C ASP A 117 20.21 6.91 2.74
N PRO A 118 18.97 6.68 2.28
CA PRO A 118 18.00 5.90 3.03
C PRO A 118 18.53 4.50 3.36
N THR A 119 18.36 4.08 4.61
CA THR A 119 18.76 2.76 5.10
C THR A 119 17.56 1.99 5.64
N GLY A 120 17.79 0.75 6.08
CA GLY A 120 16.74 -0.06 6.70
C GLY A 120 15.56 -0.32 5.77
N LEU A 121 14.34 -0.13 6.28
CA LEU A 121 13.11 -0.27 5.49
C LEU A 121 12.98 0.81 4.41
N MET A 122 13.52 2.00 4.63
CA MET A 122 13.50 3.08 3.63
C MET A 122 14.45 2.80 2.47
N GLY A 123 15.48 1.96 2.68
CA GLY A 123 16.36 1.47 1.63
C GLY A 123 15.64 0.61 0.59
N MET A 124 14.42 0.13 0.88
CA MET A 124 13.62 -0.59 -0.11
C MET A 124 13.13 0.31 -1.24
N TYR A 125 13.02 1.62 -1.02
CA TYR A 125 12.70 2.55 -2.09
C TYR A 125 13.93 2.73 -2.98
N GLY A 126 13.93 2.10 -4.15
CA GLY A 126 15.00 2.32 -5.12
C GLY A 126 14.96 3.76 -5.61
N LEU A 127 16.00 4.54 -5.30
CA LEU A 127 16.02 5.98 -5.57
C LEU A 127 16.46 6.36 -6.99
N ASP A 128 16.88 5.39 -7.80
CA ASP A 128 17.21 5.67 -9.20
C ASP A 128 15.97 6.17 -9.93
N THR A 129 16.12 7.23 -10.71
CA THR A 129 15.00 7.78 -11.47
C THR A 129 14.69 6.94 -12.69
N ILE A 130 13.40 6.73 -12.94
CA ILE A 130 12.85 6.04 -14.10
C ILE A 130 11.77 6.93 -14.74
N PRO A 131 11.41 6.72 -16.03
CA PRO A 131 10.24 7.37 -16.59
C PRO A 131 8.94 6.72 -16.10
N PHE A 132 7.81 7.41 -16.24
CA PHE A 132 6.48 6.90 -15.89
C PHE A 132 5.95 5.89 -16.94
N ARG A 133 6.64 4.75 -17.08
CA ARG A 133 6.41 3.75 -18.15
C ARG A 133 5.01 3.16 -18.14
N SER A 134 4.48 2.85 -16.96
CA SER A 134 3.15 2.24 -16.81
C SER A 134 2.06 3.12 -17.45
N ALA A 135 2.14 4.44 -17.33
CA ALA A 135 1.19 5.36 -17.95
C ALA A 135 1.24 5.35 -19.49
N LEU A 136 2.42 5.11 -20.08
CA LEU A 136 2.60 4.99 -21.53
C LEU A 136 2.08 3.67 -22.08
N LEU A 137 2.13 2.61 -21.27
CA LEU A 137 1.67 1.27 -21.63
C LEU A 137 0.16 1.10 -21.40
N ALA A 138 -0.38 1.73 -20.35
CA ALA A 138 -1.74 1.51 -19.91
C ALA A 138 -2.79 1.90 -20.96
N PRO A 139 -3.87 1.11 -21.10
CA PRO A 139 -5.03 1.52 -21.87
C PRO A 139 -5.69 2.75 -21.24
N ALA A 140 -6.45 3.50 -22.04
CA ALA A 140 -7.05 4.77 -21.61
C ALA A 140 -8.06 4.65 -20.45
N ASP A 141 -8.59 3.46 -20.20
CA ASP A 141 -9.53 3.14 -19.13
C ASP A 141 -8.86 2.65 -17.84
N ALA A 142 -7.52 2.57 -17.79
CA ALA A 142 -6.81 2.21 -16.57
C ALA A 142 -7.11 3.19 -15.43
N THR A 143 -7.47 2.66 -14.27
CA THR A 143 -7.87 3.45 -13.11
C THR A 143 -6.70 3.81 -12.22
N THR A 144 -5.71 2.94 -12.09
CA THR A 144 -4.48 3.22 -11.34
C THR A 144 -3.27 2.75 -12.12
N VAL A 145 -2.22 3.56 -12.17
CA VAL A 145 -0.91 3.14 -12.70
C VAL A 145 0.20 3.58 -11.77
N MET A 146 1.23 2.74 -11.64
CA MET A 146 2.40 3.00 -10.80
C MET A 146 3.66 2.56 -11.53
N SER A 147 4.73 3.33 -11.37
CA SER A 147 6.07 2.95 -11.85
C SER A 147 7.06 3.27 -10.75
N GLY A 148 7.89 2.32 -10.34
CA GLY A 148 8.89 2.56 -9.30
C GLY A 148 10.03 1.58 -9.31
N ARG A 149 10.92 1.72 -8.34
CA ARG A 149 11.94 0.71 -8.04
C ARG A 149 11.80 0.22 -6.62
N VAL A 150 12.02 -1.07 -6.43
CA VAL A 150 12.02 -1.72 -5.12
C VAL A 150 13.31 -2.50 -4.96
N ASP A 151 13.96 -2.38 -3.80
CA ASP A 151 15.11 -3.19 -3.41
C ASP A 151 14.76 -4.10 -2.23
N PHE A 152 14.43 -5.36 -2.52
CA PHE A 152 14.16 -6.35 -1.47
C PHE A 152 15.44 -6.85 -0.78
N ASN A 153 16.63 -6.57 -1.32
CA ASN A 153 17.89 -6.88 -0.64
C ASN A 153 18.08 -6.00 0.60
N ALA A 154 17.61 -4.75 0.55
CA ALA A 154 17.58 -3.87 1.71
C ALA A 154 16.73 -4.46 2.85
N LEU A 155 15.56 -5.03 2.52
CA LEU A 155 14.71 -5.74 3.47
C LEU A 155 15.41 -6.96 4.07
N ALA A 156 16.00 -7.81 3.23
CA ALA A 156 16.72 -9.00 3.67
C ALA A 156 17.89 -8.65 4.61
N SER A 157 18.65 -7.61 4.26
CA SER A 157 19.76 -7.10 5.07
C SER A 157 19.27 -6.54 6.41
N THR A 158 18.17 -5.80 6.41
CA THR A 158 17.54 -5.26 7.63
C THR A 158 17.12 -6.39 8.57
N ILE A 159 16.46 -7.42 8.05
CA ILE A 159 16.05 -8.61 8.82
C ILE A 159 17.27 -9.32 9.40
N GLN A 160 18.35 -9.47 8.62
CA GLN A 160 19.60 -10.09 9.09
C GLN A 160 20.22 -9.32 10.26
N ILE A 161 20.31 -7.99 10.16
CA ILE A 161 20.86 -7.13 11.23
C ILE A 161 20.00 -7.24 12.49
N LEU A 162 18.68 -7.13 12.36
CA LEU A 162 17.75 -7.26 13.49
C LEU A 162 17.84 -8.65 14.15
N ALA A 163 17.91 -9.73 13.36
CA ALA A 163 18.07 -11.08 13.89
C ALA A 163 19.39 -11.22 14.66
N SER A 164 20.48 -10.61 14.17
CA SER A 164 21.77 -10.57 14.86
C SER A 164 21.70 -9.78 16.17
N GLN A 165 20.96 -8.67 16.22
CA GLN A 165 20.80 -7.88 17.45
C GLN A 165 20.03 -8.67 18.53
N VAL A 166 18.96 -9.36 18.14
CA VAL A 166 18.08 -10.07 19.09
C VAL A 166 18.68 -11.41 19.54
N MET A 167 19.31 -12.17 18.64
CA MET A 167 19.76 -13.55 18.89
C MET A 167 21.28 -13.73 18.79
N GLY A 168 22.05 -12.66 18.57
CA GLY A 168 23.49 -12.74 18.32
C GLY A 168 23.82 -13.44 16.99
N PRO A 169 25.04 -14.00 16.86
CA PRO A 169 25.48 -14.69 15.65
C PRO A 169 24.58 -15.86 15.21
N MET A 170 23.81 -16.44 16.13
CA MET A 170 22.83 -17.48 15.81
C MET A 170 21.71 -16.93 14.91
N GLY A 171 21.21 -15.72 15.18
CA GLY A 171 20.15 -15.09 14.40
C GLY A 171 20.58 -14.80 12.97
N GLU A 172 21.77 -14.23 12.80
CA GLU A 172 22.38 -14.03 11.48
C GLU A 172 22.52 -15.35 10.73
N GLY A 173 23.05 -16.39 11.39
CA GLY A 173 23.19 -17.72 10.80
C GLY A 173 21.87 -18.33 10.35
N MET A 174 20.78 -18.13 11.09
CA MET A 174 19.43 -18.61 10.71
C MET A 174 18.90 -17.89 9.46
N VAL A 175 19.06 -16.57 9.37
CA VAL A 175 18.65 -15.79 8.20
C VAL A 175 19.46 -16.21 6.97
N MET A 176 20.80 -16.27 7.10
CA MET A 176 21.68 -16.71 6.02
C MET A 176 21.37 -18.14 5.57
N GLN A 177 21.10 -19.04 6.52
CA GLN A 177 20.71 -20.42 6.20
C GLN A 177 19.41 -20.44 5.38
N GLY A 178 18.39 -19.67 5.78
CA GLY A 178 17.12 -19.56 5.06
C GLY A 178 17.31 -18.99 3.66
N LEU A 179 18.09 -17.92 3.51
CA LEU A 179 18.41 -17.30 2.21
C LEU A 179 19.23 -18.22 1.29
N SER A 180 19.96 -19.16 1.86
CA SER A 180 20.75 -20.17 1.15
C SER A 180 20.00 -21.49 0.94
N GLN A 181 18.77 -21.63 1.43
CA GLN A 181 17.95 -22.81 1.12
C GLN A 181 17.36 -22.66 -0.30
N PRO A 182 17.36 -23.74 -1.09
CA PRO A 182 16.57 -23.77 -2.31
C PRO A 182 15.08 -23.76 -1.98
N ILE A 183 14.28 -23.13 -2.83
CA ILE A 183 12.82 -23.24 -2.78
C ILE A 183 12.46 -24.71 -3.02
N PRO A 184 11.64 -25.33 -2.15
CA PRO A 184 11.26 -26.73 -2.29
C PRO A 184 10.76 -27.07 -3.70
N GLY A 185 11.33 -28.10 -4.31
CA GLY A 185 10.99 -28.51 -5.68
C GLY A 185 11.76 -27.78 -6.79
N THR A 186 12.72 -26.91 -6.45
CA THR A 186 13.56 -26.17 -7.40
C THR A 186 15.03 -26.13 -6.96
N GLU A 187 15.93 -25.68 -7.84
CA GLU A 187 17.32 -25.36 -7.48
C GLU A 187 17.52 -23.88 -7.10
N LEU A 188 16.44 -23.09 -7.16
CA LEU A 188 16.46 -21.64 -6.99
C LEU A 188 16.57 -21.26 -5.51
N LEU A 189 17.60 -20.51 -5.14
CA LEU A 189 17.79 -20.05 -3.76
C LEU A 189 16.83 -18.91 -3.42
N ALA A 190 16.40 -18.82 -2.16
CA ALA A 190 15.55 -17.71 -1.70
C ALA A 190 16.20 -16.34 -1.93
N SER A 191 17.53 -16.24 -1.77
CA SER A 191 18.30 -15.03 -2.09
C SER A 191 18.27 -14.65 -3.58
N GLU A 192 18.30 -15.64 -4.48
CA GLU A 192 18.17 -15.38 -5.92
C GLU A 192 16.79 -14.84 -6.27
N VAL A 193 15.74 -15.31 -5.59
CA VAL A 193 14.38 -14.77 -5.78
C VAL A 193 14.29 -13.33 -5.31
N ILE A 194 14.77 -13.03 -4.11
CA ILE A 194 14.80 -11.66 -3.57
C ILE A 194 15.56 -10.73 -4.53
N THR A 195 16.70 -11.19 -5.04
CA THR A 195 17.50 -10.41 -6.00
C THR A 195 16.74 -10.18 -7.30
N ALA A 196 16.12 -11.22 -7.87
CA ALA A 196 15.40 -11.13 -9.13
C ALA A 196 14.11 -10.29 -9.04
N LEU A 197 13.44 -10.28 -7.88
CA LEU A 197 12.28 -9.42 -7.64
C LEU A 197 12.66 -7.96 -7.35
N SER A 198 13.94 -7.68 -7.07
CA SER A 198 14.44 -6.33 -6.87
C SER A 198 14.72 -5.66 -8.21
N GLY A 199 14.33 -4.39 -8.35
CA GLY A 199 14.51 -3.64 -9.59
C GLY A 199 13.32 -2.75 -9.91
N GLY A 200 13.13 -2.50 -11.20
CA GLY A 200 12.00 -1.71 -11.68
C GLY A 200 10.70 -2.50 -11.62
N MET A 201 9.62 -1.83 -11.25
CA MET A 201 8.27 -2.37 -11.19
C MET A 201 7.32 -1.39 -11.87
N ASP A 202 6.47 -1.91 -12.74
CA ASP A 202 5.33 -1.20 -13.31
C ASP A 202 4.04 -1.93 -12.91
N ALA A 203 3.00 -1.19 -12.52
CA ALA A 203 1.69 -1.74 -12.22
C ALA A 203 0.60 -0.95 -12.95
N ILE A 204 -0.39 -1.66 -13.47
CA ILE A 204 -1.57 -1.11 -14.13
C ILE A 204 -2.77 -1.84 -13.57
N VAL A 205 -3.76 -1.08 -13.13
CA VAL A 205 -5.00 -1.59 -12.57
C VAL A 205 -6.16 -0.95 -13.32
N SER A 206 -7.12 -1.78 -13.68
CA SER A 206 -8.44 -1.35 -14.13
C SER A 206 -9.49 -1.87 -13.16
N GLN A 207 -10.39 -1.00 -12.74
CA GLN A 207 -11.49 -1.33 -11.85
C GLN A 207 -12.78 -0.82 -12.45
N ASP A 208 -13.71 -1.73 -12.69
CA ASP A 208 -15.09 -1.38 -13.05
C ASP A 208 -16.05 -1.83 -11.94
N PHE A 209 -16.74 -0.86 -11.34
CA PHE A 209 -17.72 -1.08 -10.28
C PHE A 209 -19.15 -1.14 -10.80
N SER A 210 -19.36 -1.30 -12.11
CA SER A 210 -20.68 -1.51 -12.73
C SER A 210 -21.46 -2.66 -12.09
N ASN A 211 -20.76 -3.68 -11.57
CA ASN A 211 -21.29 -4.67 -10.65
C ASN A 211 -20.71 -4.46 -9.23
N PRO A 212 -21.45 -3.82 -8.30
CA PRO A 212 -20.99 -3.56 -6.94
C PRO A 212 -20.64 -4.79 -6.11
N GLN A 213 -21.30 -5.93 -6.39
CA GLN A 213 -21.14 -7.16 -5.61
C GLN A 213 -19.89 -7.94 -6.04
N MET A 214 -19.51 -7.77 -7.31
CA MET A 214 -18.32 -8.37 -7.91
C MET A 214 -17.69 -7.37 -8.88
N PRO A 215 -16.91 -6.39 -8.38
CA PRO A 215 -16.23 -5.45 -9.25
C PRO A 215 -15.27 -6.18 -10.19
N ASP A 216 -15.24 -5.77 -11.45
CA ASP A 216 -14.30 -6.30 -12.43
C ASP A 216 -12.93 -5.65 -12.17
N LEU A 217 -12.05 -6.41 -11.52
CA LEU A 217 -10.70 -5.99 -11.16
C LEU A 217 -9.68 -6.68 -12.06
N LYS A 218 -8.99 -5.87 -12.85
CA LYS A 218 -7.90 -6.32 -13.72
C LYS A 218 -6.60 -5.72 -13.25
N VAL A 219 -5.60 -6.56 -13.07
CA VAL A 219 -4.28 -6.19 -12.58
C VAL A 219 -3.25 -6.69 -13.57
N TRP A 220 -2.26 -5.85 -13.84
CA TRP A 220 -1.06 -6.18 -14.59
C TRP A 220 0.14 -5.59 -13.83
N VAL A 221 1.12 -6.42 -13.52
CA VAL A 221 2.36 -6.03 -12.85
C VAL A 221 3.53 -6.58 -13.64
N SER A 222 4.51 -5.74 -13.93
CA SER A 222 5.77 -6.15 -14.56
C SER A 222 6.93 -5.86 -13.62
N LEU A 223 7.72 -6.90 -13.34
CA LEU A 223 8.96 -6.84 -12.58
C LEU A 223 10.14 -6.94 -13.56
N HIS A 224 11.01 -5.94 -13.57
CA HIS A 224 12.12 -5.86 -14.52
C HIS A 224 13.30 -6.72 -14.04
N GLY A 225 13.88 -7.53 -14.92
CA GLY A 225 15.02 -8.43 -14.58
C GLY A 225 14.59 -9.76 -13.94
N ALA A 226 13.29 -9.97 -13.76
CA ALA A 226 12.72 -11.15 -13.11
C ALA A 226 12.38 -12.29 -14.08
N GLY A 227 12.57 -12.12 -15.40
CA GLY A 227 12.09 -13.08 -16.41
C GLY A 227 12.67 -14.47 -16.30
N SER A 228 13.90 -14.58 -15.79
CA SER A 228 14.56 -15.86 -15.53
C SER A 228 13.91 -16.71 -14.42
N LEU A 229 13.02 -16.14 -13.61
CA LEU A 229 12.35 -16.87 -12.52
C LEU A 229 11.38 -17.92 -13.06
N LEU A 230 10.58 -17.62 -14.08
CA LEU A 230 9.53 -18.52 -14.54
C LEU A 230 10.09 -19.86 -15.06
N PRO A 231 11.13 -19.90 -15.91
CA PRO A 231 11.76 -21.17 -16.32
C PRO A 231 12.37 -21.95 -15.15
N LYS A 232 12.92 -21.27 -14.14
CA LYS A 232 13.48 -21.93 -12.95
C LYS A 232 12.40 -22.53 -12.03
N LEU A 233 11.20 -21.93 -12.01
CA LEU A 233 10.05 -22.41 -11.24
C LEU A 233 9.25 -23.50 -11.97
N GLU A 234 9.45 -23.66 -13.28
CA GLU A 234 8.67 -24.57 -14.12
C GLU A 234 8.62 -26.02 -13.60
N PRO A 235 9.74 -26.68 -13.20
CA PRO A 235 9.69 -28.05 -12.71
C PRO A 235 8.73 -28.23 -11.53
N MET A 236 8.71 -27.26 -10.61
CA MET A 236 7.81 -27.25 -9.46
C MET A 236 6.36 -27.00 -9.89
N LEU A 237 6.13 -26.00 -10.74
CA LEU A 237 4.79 -25.65 -11.21
C LEU A 237 4.16 -26.80 -12.01
N THR A 238 4.92 -27.47 -12.88
CA THR A 238 4.44 -28.66 -13.61
C THR A 238 4.09 -29.82 -12.66
N GLN A 239 4.86 -30.04 -11.59
CA GLN A 239 4.52 -31.05 -10.57
C GLN A 239 3.21 -30.71 -9.85
N MET A 240 2.89 -29.43 -9.69
CA MET A 240 1.61 -28.97 -9.13
C MET A 240 0.44 -29.09 -10.12
N GLY A 241 0.69 -29.45 -11.39
CA GLY A 241 -0.33 -29.55 -12.43
C GLY A 241 -0.56 -28.26 -13.23
N ILE A 242 0.29 -27.25 -13.05
CA ILE A 242 0.22 -25.99 -13.81
C ILE A 242 0.63 -26.23 -15.26
N GLN A 243 -0.17 -25.69 -16.17
CA GLN A 243 0.08 -25.75 -17.60
C GLN A 243 0.85 -24.52 -18.07
N PHE A 244 1.76 -24.76 -19.01
CA PHE A 244 2.52 -23.72 -19.69
C PHE A 244 2.06 -23.61 -21.15
N MET A 245 1.88 -22.38 -21.60
CA MET A 245 1.48 -22.04 -22.96
C MET A 245 2.59 -21.20 -23.60
N GLU A 246 2.98 -21.57 -24.82
CA GLU A 246 3.81 -20.72 -25.67
C GLU A 246 2.89 -19.77 -26.44
N THR A 247 3.12 -18.47 -26.31
CA THR A 247 2.44 -17.43 -27.08
C THR A 247 3.46 -16.67 -27.92
N GLU A 248 3.01 -15.86 -28.87
CA GLU A 248 3.90 -14.96 -29.62
C GLU A 248 4.62 -13.96 -28.69
N SER A 249 3.99 -13.61 -27.57
CA SER A 249 4.51 -12.65 -26.59
C SER A 249 5.40 -13.29 -25.51
N GLY A 250 5.52 -14.61 -25.46
CA GLY A 250 6.41 -15.31 -24.53
C GLY A 250 5.82 -16.59 -23.93
N ARG A 251 6.44 -17.06 -22.86
CA ARG A 251 6.00 -18.27 -22.14
C ARG A 251 5.07 -17.86 -21.00
N VAL A 252 3.89 -18.45 -20.93
CA VAL A 252 2.85 -18.14 -19.93
C VAL A 252 2.54 -19.37 -19.09
N ALA A 253 2.50 -19.23 -17.77
CA ALA A 253 1.94 -20.21 -16.85
C ALA A 253 0.56 -19.75 -16.37
N ASP A 254 -0.42 -20.64 -16.44
CA ASP A 254 -1.77 -20.41 -15.91
C ASP A 254 -1.89 -20.95 -14.49
N LEU A 255 -1.87 -20.04 -13.52
CA LEU A 255 -2.01 -20.31 -12.08
C LEU A 255 -3.44 -20.12 -11.59
N SER A 256 -4.42 -19.95 -12.48
CA SER A 256 -5.83 -19.69 -12.11
C SER A 256 -6.43 -20.82 -11.28
N MET A 257 -5.91 -22.05 -11.40
CA MET A 257 -6.33 -23.18 -10.55
C MET A 257 -6.00 -22.99 -9.05
N LEU A 258 -5.05 -22.10 -8.72
CA LEU A 258 -4.69 -21.73 -7.34
C LEU A 258 -5.63 -20.64 -6.78
N MET A 259 -6.44 -20.02 -7.66
CA MET A 259 -7.36 -18.93 -7.35
C MET A 259 -8.82 -19.40 -7.31
N GLN A 260 -9.07 -20.66 -6.91
CA GLN A 260 -10.43 -21.21 -6.85
C GLN A 260 -11.33 -20.35 -5.94
N GLY A 261 -12.45 -19.89 -6.51
CA GLY A 261 -13.40 -19.00 -5.82
C GLY A 261 -13.13 -17.52 -6.01
N ALA A 262 -12.01 -17.12 -6.63
CA ALA A 262 -11.82 -15.74 -7.06
C ALA A 262 -12.55 -15.48 -8.39
N PRO A 263 -13.06 -14.27 -8.62
CA PRO A 263 -13.71 -13.90 -9.89
C PRO A 263 -12.73 -13.61 -11.03
N PHE A 264 -11.43 -13.87 -10.82
CA PHE A 264 -10.36 -13.57 -11.76
C PHE A 264 -9.30 -14.68 -11.81
N GLY A 265 -8.54 -14.74 -12.91
CA GLY A 265 -7.43 -15.67 -13.08
C GLY A 265 -6.13 -15.17 -12.48
N LEU A 266 -5.08 -15.99 -12.54
CA LEU A 266 -3.71 -15.56 -12.27
C LEU A 266 -2.79 -16.16 -13.32
N PHE A 267 -2.12 -15.30 -14.06
CA PHE A 267 -1.20 -15.69 -15.12
C PHE A 267 0.18 -15.09 -14.82
N VAL A 268 1.21 -15.88 -15.10
CA VAL A 268 2.61 -15.44 -14.98
C VAL A 268 3.29 -15.63 -16.32
N GLN A 269 3.86 -14.57 -16.87
CA GLN A 269 4.48 -14.58 -18.18
C GLN A 269 5.95 -14.15 -18.09
N ALA A 270 6.82 -14.89 -18.77
CA ALA A 270 8.15 -14.46 -19.14
C ALA A 270 8.11 -14.03 -20.62
N PRO A 271 8.15 -12.72 -20.92
CA PRO A 271 8.10 -12.24 -22.29
C PRO A 271 9.30 -12.68 -23.12
N SER A 272 9.13 -12.83 -24.42
CA SER A 272 10.21 -13.22 -25.33
C SER A 272 11.17 -12.08 -25.68
N ASP A 273 10.74 -10.83 -25.52
CA ASP A 273 11.42 -9.61 -25.95
C ASP A 273 12.00 -8.77 -24.79
N SER A 274 11.79 -9.20 -23.54
CA SER A 274 12.28 -8.51 -22.36
C SER A 274 12.66 -9.48 -21.25
N ASP A 275 13.57 -9.05 -20.36
CA ASP A 275 13.94 -9.81 -19.17
C ASP A 275 12.93 -9.62 -18.01
N GLY A 276 11.68 -9.31 -18.34
CA GLY A 276 10.63 -9.04 -17.35
C GLY A 276 9.93 -10.32 -16.86
N LEU A 277 9.34 -10.26 -15.68
CA LEU A 277 8.30 -11.19 -15.25
C LEU A 277 7.00 -10.40 -15.13
N ILE A 278 5.98 -10.84 -15.85
CA ILE A 278 4.67 -10.18 -15.84
C ILE A 278 3.69 -11.07 -15.09
N LEU A 279 2.93 -10.48 -14.18
CA LEU A 279 1.81 -11.10 -13.48
C LEU A 279 0.54 -10.35 -13.88
N TYR A 280 -0.52 -11.08 -14.24
CA TYR A 280 -1.79 -10.46 -14.59
C TYR A 280 -3.00 -11.34 -14.29
N THR A 281 -4.18 -10.73 -14.16
CA THR A 281 -5.41 -11.43 -13.77
C THR A 281 -6.37 -11.72 -14.93
N ASP A 282 -6.18 -11.06 -16.08
CA ASP A 282 -7.04 -11.19 -17.27
C ASP A 282 -6.19 -11.24 -18.55
N ALA A 283 -6.19 -12.39 -19.21
CA ALA A 283 -5.40 -12.63 -20.43
C ALA A 283 -5.94 -11.88 -21.66
N GLU A 284 -7.27 -11.71 -21.75
CA GLU A 284 -7.90 -11.01 -22.87
C GLU A 284 -7.56 -9.52 -22.78
N TRP A 285 -7.68 -8.93 -21.59
CA TRP A 285 -7.35 -7.53 -21.35
C TRP A 285 -5.89 -7.21 -21.65
N VAL A 286 -4.94 -8.03 -21.21
CA VAL A 286 -3.52 -7.82 -21.52
C VAL A 286 -3.24 -7.90 -23.01
N SER A 287 -3.93 -8.77 -23.76
CA SER A 287 -3.79 -8.83 -25.22
C SER A 287 -4.21 -7.53 -25.92
N THR A 288 -5.07 -6.73 -25.28
CA THR A 288 -5.48 -5.42 -25.80
C THR A 288 -4.41 -4.34 -25.60
N PHE A 289 -3.43 -4.53 -24.71
CA PHE A 289 -2.41 -3.51 -24.46
C PHE A 289 -1.63 -3.18 -25.73
N GLY A 290 -1.30 -4.14 -26.60
CA GLY A 290 -0.62 -3.86 -27.86
C GLY A 290 -1.49 -3.10 -28.88
N ASN A 291 -2.80 -3.27 -28.81
CA ASN A 291 -3.78 -2.84 -29.82
C ASN A 291 -4.69 -1.69 -29.36
N ALA A 292 -4.51 -1.18 -28.14
CA ALA A 292 -5.33 -0.11 -27.60
C ALA A 292 -5.27 1.12 -28.50
N SER A 293 -6.44 1.55 -29.00
CA SER A 293 -6.59 2.70 -29.89
C SER A 293 -6.31 4.04 -29.19
N SER A 294 -6.30 4.05 -27.86
CA SER A 294 -6.00 5.20 -27.00
C SER A 294 -5.24 4.75 -25.76
N ARG A 295 -4.24 5.53 -25.34
CA ARG A 295 -3.42 5.29 -24.15
C ARG A 295 -3.85 6.20 -23.00
N LEU A 296 -3.58 5.77 -21.77
CA LEU A 296 -3.81 6.61 -20.58
C LEU A 296 -3.08 7.94 -20.68
N ALA A 297 -1.80 7.91 -21.05
CA ALA A 297 -0.96 9.10 -21.21
C ALA A 297 -1.52 10.14 -22.21
N ASP A 298 -2.36 9.71 -23.16
CA ASP A 298 -2.96 10.60 -24.14
C ASP A 298 -4.25 11.28 -23.65
N THR A 299 -4.82 10.82 -22.54
CA THR A 299 -6.08 11.35 -22.00
C THR A 299 -5.89 12.73 -21.36
N GLU A 300 -6.87 13.61 -21.52
CA GLU A 300 -6.86 14.94 -20.89
C GLU A 300 -6.88 14.85 -19.36
N LYS A 301 -7.57 13.85 -18.79
CA LYS A 301 -7.60 13.60 -17.34
C LYS A 301 -6.20 13.29 -16.79
N PHE A 302 -5.42 12.47 -17.50
CA PHE A 302 -4.05 12.18 -17.11
C PHE A 302 -3.17 13.42 -17.24
N LYS A 303 -3.22 14.10 -18.40
CA LYS A 303 -2.39 15.27 -18.69
C LYS A 303 -2.60 16.43 -17.72
N SER A 304 -3.83 16.64 -17.25
CA SER A 304 -4.15 17.76 -16.34
C SER A 304 -3.42 17.68 -15.00
N VAL A 305 -3.14 16.46 -14.51
CA VAL A 305 -2.45 16.20 -13.23
C VAL A 305 -1.01 15.71 -13.41
N ALA A 306 -0.79 14.69 -14.25
CA ALA A 306 0.51 14.05 -14.41
C ALA A 306 1.44 14.83 -15.35
N GLY A 307 0.90 15.65 -16.26
CA GLY A 307 1.70 16.50 -17.16
C GLY A 307 2.53 17.58 -16.46
N ARG A 308 2.32 17.76 -15.14
CA ARG A 308 3.07 18.69 -14.29
C ARG A 308 4.19 18.03 -13.49
N LEU A 309 4.22 16.70 -13.46
CA LEU A 309 5.24 15.93 -12.75
C LEU A 309 6.57 15.98 -13.52
N PRO A 310 7.72 15.75 -12.86
CA PRO A 310 8.99 15.60 -13.54
C PRO A 310 8.97 14.44 -14.55
N GLU A 311 9.83 14.49 -15.58
CA GLU A 311 9.93 13.44 -16.60
C GLU A 311 10.51 12.11 -16.08
N SER A 312 11.33 12.19 -15.02
CA SER A 312 11.88 11.02 -14.33
C SER A 312 11.81 11.18 -12.81
N ALA A 313 11.47 10.11 -12.11
CA ALA A 313 11.36 10.05 -10.66
C ALA A 313 11.65 8.63 -10.16
N ALA A 314 11.95 8.48 -8.88
CA ALA A 314 12.16 7.16 -8.26
C ALA A 314 10.85 6.35 -8.20
N PHE A 315 9.73 7.05 -8.04
CA PHE A 315 8.41 6.45 -7.97
C PHE A 315 7.36 7.39 -8.57
N TYR A 316 6.39 6.81 -9.26
CA TYR A 316 5.20 7.47 -9.78
C TYR A 316 3.95 6.71 -9.37
N ALA A 317 2.88 7.46 -9.12
CA ALA A 317 1.53 6.93 -9.05
C ALA A 317 0.55 7.87 -9.75
N TYR A 318 -0.49 7.30 -10.34
CA TYR A 318 -1.64 8.01 -10.85
C TYR A 318 -2.90 7.24 -10.50
N SER A 319 -3.96 7.96 -10.17
CA SER A 319 -5.32 7.46 -10.07
C SER A 319 -6.23 8.30 -10.95
N SER A 320 -7.12 7.66 -11.71
CA SER A 320 -8.17 8.31 -12.49
C SER A 320 -9.26 8.96 -11.63
N GLY A 321 -9.19 8.76 -10.31
CA GLY A 321 -10.28 9.05 -9.41
C GLY A 321 -11.37 7.97 -9.47
N PHE A 322 -12.43 8.20 -8.72
CA PHE A 322 -13.60 7.33 -8.61
C PHE A 322 -14.85 8.13 -8.98
N ASP A 323 -15.80 7.52 -9.68
CA ASP A 323 -17.05 8.19 -10.00
C ASP A 323 -18.00 8.13 -8.78
N PRO A 324 -18.30 9.24 -8.09
CA PRO A 324 -19.17 9.22 -6.93
C PRO A 324 -20.57 8.65 -7.24
N ASP A 325 -21.06 8.75 -8.47
CA ASP A 325 -22.36 8.21 -8.85
C ASP A 325 -22.36 6.68 -8.81
N GLN A 326 -21.22 6.03 -9.08
CA GLN A 326 -21.07 4.58 -8.89
C GLN A 326 -21.17 4.19 -7.40
N LEU A 327 -20.58 5.00 -6.50
CA LEU A 327 -20.69 4.77 -5.05
C LEU A 327 -22.15 4.90 -4.58
N LEU A 328 -22.83 5.93 -5.11
CA LEU A 328 -24.20 6.26 -4.73
C LEU A 328 -25.20 5.24 -5.26
N GLY A 329 -25.00 4.72 -6.47
CA GLY A 329 -25.81 3.63 -7.00
C GLY A 329 -25.81 2.39 -6.11
N MET A 330 -24.73 2.12 -5.37
CA MET A 330 -24.69 1.05 -4.37
C MET A 330 -25.61 1.34 -3.17
N LEU A 331 -25.65 2.60 -2.73
CA LEU A 331 -26.46 3.05 -1.60
C LEU A 331 -27.94 3.16 -1.94
N GLU A 332 -28.28 3.53 -3.18
CA GLU A 332 -29.66 3.64 -3.67
C GLU A 332 -30.37 2.28 -3.77
N ASN A 333 -29.61 1.19 -3.96
CA ASN A 333 -30.14 -0.17 -3.95
C ASN A 333 -30.51 -0.67 -2.54
N ASN A 334 -30.19 0.10 -1.48
CA ASN A 334 -30.60 -0.18 -0.12
C ASN A 334 -31.88 0.63 0.23
N PRO A 335 -33.04 -0.02 0.48
CA PRO A 335 -34.31 0.66 0.76
C PRO A 335 -34.25 1.60 1.97
N GLU A 336 -33.36 1.33 2.94
CA GLU A 336 -33.20 2.14 4.15
C GLU A 336 -32.40 3.42 3.90
N VAL A 337 -31.52 3.41 2.88
CA VAL A 337 -30.58 4.50 2.57
C VAL A 337 -31.08 5.34 1.40
N ALA A 338 -31.86 4.76 0.48
CA ALA A 338 -32.40 5.43 -0.70
C ALA A 338 -33.09 6.78 -0.42
N PRO A 339 -33.89 6.97 0.66
CA PRO A 339 -34.49 8.28 0.97
C PRO A 339 -33.47 9.38 1.28
N PHE A 340 -32.26 9.00 1.71
CA PHE A 340 -31.17 9.91 2.04
C PHE A 340 -30.13 10.03 0.93
N ALA A 341 -30.24 9.28 -0.17
CA ALA A 341 -29.27 9.26 -1.26
C ALA A 341 -28.94 10.67 -1.82
N PRO A 342 -29.89 11.60 -2.02
CA PRO A 342 -29.55 12.96 -2.46
C PRO A 342 -28.75 13.76 -1.43
N LEU A 343 -29.01 13.56 -0.13
CA LEU A 343 -28.27 14.22 0.95
C LEU A 343 -26.85 13.63 1.06
N ILE A 344 -26.74 12.30 0.96
CA ILE A 344 -25.47 11.58 0.98
C ILE A 344 -24.63 11.96 -0.24
N SER A 345 -25.23 12.02 -1.44
CA SER A 345 -24.57 12.48 -2.67
C SER A 345 -23.99 13.87 -2.51
N ASN A 346 -24.78 14.83 -2.02
CA ASN A 346 -24.30 16.18 -1.78
C ASN A 346 -23.18 16.22 -0.73
N ALA A 347 -23.27 15.42 0.34
CA ALA A 347 -22.22 15.34 1.36
C ALA A 347 -20.93 14.70 0.82
N VAL A 348 -21.05 13.62 0.04
CA VAL A 348 -19.91 12.94 -0.61
C VAL A 348 -19.24 13.87 -1.60
N ASN A 349 -20.00 14.51 -2.48
CA ASN A 349 -19.45 15.44 -3.45
C ASN A 349 -18.80 16.66 -2.78
N SER A 350 -19.40 17.20 -1.72
CA SER A 350 -18.88 18.40 -1.04
C SER A 350 -17.67 18.12 -0.16
N LEU A 351 -17.59 16.94 0.48
CA LEU A 351 -16.52 16.60 1.43
C LEU A 351 -15.41 15.77 0.77
N PHE A 352 -15.77 14.89 -0.16
CA PHE A 352 -14.88 13.90 -0.73
C PHE A 352 -14.69 14.02 -2.24
N GLY A 353 -15.46 14.85 -2.95
CA GLY A 353 -15.38 14.97 -4.42
C GLY A 353 -13.97 15.25 -4.93
N GLY A 354 -13.19 16.08 -4.20
CA GLY A 354 -11.78 16.33 -4.51
C GLY A 354 -10.87 15.09 -4.38
N PHE A 355 -11.14 14.19 -3.42
CA PHE A 355 -10.41 12.91 -3.24
C PHE A 355 -10.77 11.86 -4.28
N LEU A 356 -11.97 11.97 -4.83
CA LEU A 356 -12.46 11.11 -5.90
C LEU A 356 -12.05 11.65 -7.28
N ALA A 357 -11.45 12.83 -7.37
CA ALA A 357 -10.91 13.37 -8.61
C ALA A 357 -9.58 12.68 -9.00
N PRO A 358 -9.16 12.78 -10.28
CA PRO A 358 -7.85 12.30 -10.69
C PRO A 358 -6.72 12.89 -9.85
N SER A 359 -5.69 12.09 -9.58
CA SER A 359 -4.50 12.53 -8.89
C SER A 359 -3.25 11.85 -9.44
N ALA A 360 -2.12 12.52 -9.34
CA ALA A 360 -0.83 11.96 -9.70
C ALA A 360 0.24 12.40 -8.71
N SER A 361 1.25 11.57 -8.48
CA SER A 361 2.42 11.92 -7.69
C SER A 361 3.71 11.34 -8.27
N ALA A 362 4.81 12.01 -7.96
CA ALA A 362 6.17 11.57 -8.24
C ALA A 362 7.04 11.78 -7.01
N THR A 363 7.83 10.76 -6.64
CA THR A 363 8.83 10.84 -5.58
C THR A 363 10.22 10.82 -6.19
N PHE A 364 11.05 11.80 -5.85
CA PHE A 364 12.41 11.94 -6.36
C PHE A 364 13.34 12.50 -5.27
N ARG A 365 14.64 12.36 -5.46
CA ARG A 365 15.64 12.88 -4.54
C ARG A 365 16.30 14.13 -5.09
N GLU A 366 16.47 15.13 -4.23
CA GLU A 366 17.21 16.37 -4.50
C GLU A 366 18.17 16.60 -3.33
N GLY A 367 19.46 16.34 -3.55
CA GLY A 367 20.45 16.37 -2.46
C GLY A 367 20.09 15.39 -1.34
N ASP A 368 19.96 15.90 -0.12
CA ASP A 368 19.57 15.14 1.07
C ASP A 368 18.05 15.15 1.31
N ALA A 369 17.25 15.66 0.38
CA ALA A 369 15.79 15.69 0.46
C ALA A 369 15.17 14.61 -0.42
N LEU A 370 14.29 13.78 0.15
CA LEU A 370 13.35 12.95 -0.60
C LEU A 370 12.03 13.71 -0.73
N ILE A 371 11.68 14.10 -1.94
CA ILE A 371 10.53 14.95 -2.24
C ILE A 371 9.47 14.11 -2.93
N THR A 372 8.25 14.10 -2.39
CA THR A 372 7.06 13.64 -3.11
C THR A 372 6.23 14.84 -3.50
N GLU A 373 6.12 15.08 -4.80
CA GLU A 373 5.22 16.09 -5.36
C GLU A 373 4.00 15.39 -5.96
N GLY A 374 2.81 15.91 -5.66
CA GLY A 374 1.57 15.41 -6.26
C GLY A 374 0.58 16.51 -6.58
N TYR A 375 -0.25 16.23 -7.58
CA TYR A 375 -1.33 17.09 -8.04
C TYR A 375 -2.65 16.36 -7.86
N ALA A 376 -3.58 16.96 -7.13
CA ALA A 376 -4.87 16.33 -6.81
C ALA A 376 -5.98 17.36 -6.61
N GLY A 377 -7.23 16.91 -6.70
CA GLY A 377 -8.43 17.72 -6.42
C GLY A 377 -8.60 18.10 -4.93
N PHE A 378 -7.64 17.74 -4.07
CA PHE A 378 -7.66 18.00 -2.64
C PHE A 378 -6.28 18.45 -2.15
N SER A 379 -6.27 19.27 -1.09
CA SER A 379 -5.04 19.61 -0.36
C SER A 379 -4.77 18.62 0.77
N TYR A 380 -3.53 18.52 1.23
CA TYR A 380 -3.21 17.80 2.48
C TYR A 380 -3.99 18.33 3.69
N LYS A 381 -4.31 19.63 3.72
CA LYS A 381 -5.20 20.19 4.74
C LYS A 381 -6.61 19.60 4.64
N GLY A 382 -7.15 19.53 3.42
CA GLY A 382 -8.41 18.85 3.15
C GLY A 382 -8.37 17.40 3.62
N ALA A 383 -7.30 16.66 3.31
CA ALA A 383 -7.08 15.27 3.75
C ALA A 383 -7.11 15.12 5.27
N LEU A 384 -6.32 15.91 5.99
CA LEU A 384 -6.26 15.89 7.44
C LEU A 384 -7.63 16.22 8.08
N MET A 385 -8.37 17.17 7.50
CA MET A 385 -9.71 17.54 7.97
C MET A 385 -10.78 16.50 7.63
N ALA A 386 -10.58 15.72 6.57
CA ALA A 386 -11.48 14.65 6.17
C ALA A 386 -11.27 13.36 6.99
N LEU A 387 -10.10 13.12 7.59
CA LEU A 387 -9.84 11.93 8.41
C LEU A 387 -10.85 11.75 9.56
N PRO A 388 -11.17 12.77 10.40
CA PRO A 388 -12.22 12.65 11.40
C PRO A 388 -13.61 12.40 10.82
N ALA A 389 -13.92 13.00 9.67
CA ALA A 389 -15.20 12.84 8.99
C ALA A 389 -15.36 11.45 8.35
N GLY A 390 -14.27 10.89 7.81
CA GLY A 390 -14.19 9.53 7.27
C GLY A 390 -14.30 8.45 8.35
N ILE A 391 -13.76 8.69 9.55
CA ILE A 391 -14.00 7.82 10.72
C ILE A 391 -15.48 7.87 11.13
N GLY A 392 -16.09 9.07 11.14
CA GLY A 392 -17.53 9.22 11.40
C GLY A 392 -18.42 8.53 10.37
N ALA A 393 -18.11 8.65 9.08
CA ALA A 393 -18.82 7.98 7.99
C ALA A 393 -18.58 6.45 7.98
N GLY A 394 -17.36 6.00 8.27
CA GLY A 394 -16.99 4.58 8.40
C GLY A 394 -17.65 3.90 9.61
N VAL A 395 -17.81 4.61 10.73
CA VAL A 395 -18.60 4.15 11.88
C VAL A 395 -20.10 4.13 11.54
N GLY A 396 -20.60 5.13 10.79
CA GLY A 396 -21.99 5.15 10.32
C GLY A 396 -22.32 4.00 9.36
N ALA A 397 -21.44 3.72 8.39
CA ALA A 397 -21.55 2.60 7.46
C ALA A 397 -21.38 1.25 8.17
N GLY A 398 -20.47 1.14 9.15
CA GLY A 398 -20.31 -0.04 9.99
C GLY A 398 -21.54 -0.34 10.84
N ILE A 399 -22.19 0.68 11.42
CA ILE A 399 -23.44 0.52 12.17
C ILE A 399 -24.61 0.16 11.23
N ALA A 400 -24.66 0.72 10.02
CA ALA A 400 -25.67 0.37 9.03
C ALA A 400 -25.50 -1.06 8.50
N ALA A 401 -24.26 -1.50 8.23
CA ALA A 401 -23.94 -2.86 7.82
C ALA A 401 -24.17 -3.89 8.94
N GLN A 402 -23.88 -3.53 10.19
CA GLN A 402 -24.21 -4.37 11.34
C GLN A 402 -25.73 -4.52 11.50
N LYS A 403 -26.49 -3.44 11.35
CA LYS A 403 -27.96 -3.50 11.41
C LYS A 403 -28.56 -4.27 10.24
N SER A 404 -28.01 -4.18 9.03
CA SER A 404 -28.49 -4.99 7.91
C SER A 404 -28.13 -6.47 8.08
N ALA A 405 -26.98 -6.78 8.68
CA ALA A 405 -26.60 -8.15 9.03
C ALA A 405 -27.47 -8.74 10.15
N GLU A 406 -27.83 -7.94 11.17
CA GLU A 406 -28.77 -8.32 12.22
C GLU A 406 -30.19 -8.53 11.65
N ALA A 407 -30.63 -7.68 10.71
CA ALA A 407 -31.91 -7.83 10.02
C ALA A 407 -31.95 -9.07 9.10
N GLN A 408 -30.84 -9.40 8.43
CA GLN A 408 -30.72 -10.62 7.63
C GLN A 408 -30.66 -11.88 8.52
N ALA A 409 -29.96 -11.84 9.65
CA ALA A 409 -29.92 -12.95 10.59
C ALA A 409 -31.30 -13.25 11.20
N ALA A 410 -32.07 -12.21 11.54
CA ALA A 410 -33.44 -12.37 12.02
C ALA A 410 -34.38 -12.95 10.95
N ALA A 411 -34.22 -12.54 9.68
CA ALA A 411 -34.99 -13.10 8.56
C ALA A 411 -34.68 -14.59 8.32
N TRP A 412 -33.45 -15.02 8.58
CA TRP A 412 -33.03 -16.43 8.44
C TRP A 412 -33.50 -17.30 9.61
N GLU A 413 -33.66 -16.75 10.82
CA GLU A 413 -34.26 -17.47 11.95
C GLU A 413 -35.77 -17.69 11.75
N ASP A 414 -36.50 -16.70 11.24
CA ASP A 414 -37.92 -16.82 10.92
C ASP A 414 -38.17 -17.86 9.80
N GLU A 415 -37.36 -17.86 8.72
CA GLU A 415 -37.45 -18.88 7.66
C GLU A 415 -37.08 -20.30 8.16
N ALA A 416 -36.13 -20.41 9.10
CA ALA A 416 -35.73 -21.69 9.66
C ALA A 416 -36.79 -22.27 10.62
N GLU A 417 -37.52 -21.43 11.35
CA GLU A 417 -38.67 -21.87 12.17
C GLU A 417 -39.85 -22.33 11.28
N GLU A 418 -40.16 -21.61 10.20
CA GLU A 418 -41.24 -21.98 9.26
C GLU A 418 -40.97 -23.33 8.58
N VAL A 419 -39.71 -23.60 8.16
CA VAL A 419 -39.29 -24.87 7.56
C VAL A 419 -39.25 -26.04 8.56
N MET A 420 -39.03 -25.76 9.85
CA MET A 420 -39.07 -26.77 10.90
C MET A 420 -40.51 -27.10 11.35
N GLU A 421 -41.44 -26.14 11.33
CA GLU A 421 -42.85 -26.40 11.62
C GLU A 421 -43.52 -27.21 10.51
N ASP A 422 -43.22 -26.96 9.24
CA ASP A 422 -43.77 -27.73 8.12
C ASP A 422 -43.28 -29.19 8.12
N ASN A 423 -42.01 -29.44 8.44
CA ASN A 423 -41.44 -30.80 8.49
C ASN A 423 -41.85 -31.62 9.73
N MET A 424 -42.47 -31.02 10.75
CA MET A 424 -42.99 -31.75 11.91
C MET A 424 -44.49 -32.05 11.82
N SER A 425 -45.16 -31.66 10.73
CA SER A 425 -46.61 -31.79 10.57
C SER A 425 -47.07 -32.98 9.71
N GLU A 426 -46.15 -33.75 9.09
CA GLU A 426 -46.49 -34.99 8.39
C GLU A 426 -46.25 -36.23 9.27
N PRO A 427 -47.30 -36.88 9.80
CA PRO A 427 -47.17 -38.22 10.38
C PRO A 427 -47.07 -39.26 9.26
N GLU A 428 -46.02 -40.09 9.30
CA GLU A 428 -45.85 -41.27 8.45
C GLU A 428 -47.09 -42.20 8.56
N GLU A 429 -47.75 -42.48 7.42
CA GLU A 429 -48.68 -43.62 7.24
C GLU A 429 -47.96 -44.86 6.70
#